data_AF-A0A2E9EAF0-F1
#
_entry.id   AF-A0A2E9EAF0-F1
#
_cell.length_a   1.000
_cell.length_b   1.000
_cell.length_c   1.000
_cell.angle_alpha   90.00
_cell.angle_beta   90.00
_cell.angle_gamma   90.00
#
_symmetry.space_group_name_H-M   'P 1'
#
loop_
_entity.id
_entity.type
_entity.pdbx_description
1 polymer ?
#
loop_
_entity_poly.entity_id
_entity_poly.type
_entity_poly.pdbx_seq_one_letter_code
_entity_poly.pdbx_strand_id
1 'polypeptide(L)'
;MDIVFLTFILVLSIFLGFELISKVPATLHTPLMSGANAISGITLAGAFLAAGAGDADLGKWLGVGAVTFATINVVGGYMVTDRMLGMFKSKSEGGK
;
A
#
# COMPACT_ATOMS: atom_id res chain seq x y z
N MET A 1 -7.55 -21.70 7.08
CA MET A 1 -7.08 -21.01 8.29
C MET A 1 -8.27 -20.80 9.19
N ASP A 2 -8.21 -21.27 10.42
CA ASP A 2 -9.31 -21.09 11.37
C ASP A 2 -9.49 -19.61 11.74
N ILE A 3 -10.71 -19.20 12.05
CA ILE A 3 -11.05 -17.81 12.40
C ILE A 3 -10.23 -17.29 13.60
N VAL A 4 -9.92 -18.20 14.55
CA VAL A 4 -9.05 -17.93 15.69
C VAL A 4 -7.66 -17.50 15.23
N PHE A 5 -7.11 -18.19 14.23
CA PHE A 5 -5.78 -17.90 13.69
C PHE A 5 -5.76 -16.58 12.90
N LEU A 6 -6.78 -16.29 12.09
CA LEU A 6 -6.89 -15.02 11.36
C LEU A 6 -7.02 -13.82 12.33
N THR A 7 -7.82 -13.98 13.38
CA THR A 7 -7.97 -12.95 14.42
C THR A 7 -6.68 -12.73 15.18
N PHE A 8 -5.95 -13.82 15.50
CA PHE A 8 -4.65 -13.74 16.13
C PHE A 8 -3.64 -12.95 15.27
N ILE A 9 -3.56 -13.24 13.96
CA ILE A 9 -2.71 -12.49 13.02
C ILE A 9 -3.13 -11.01 12.96
N LEU A 10 -4.43 -10.73 12.89
CA LEU A 10 -4.96 -9.36 12.85
C LEU A 10 -4.52 -8.56 14.09
N VAL A 11 -4.74 -9.12 15.28
CA VAL A 11 -4.39 -8.47 16.55
C VAL A 11 -2.88 -8.21 16.63
N LEU A 12 -2.04 -9.22 16.34
CA LEU A 12 -0.58 -9.03 16.36
C LEU A 12 -0.09 -8.01 15.32
N SER A 13 -0.71 -7.98 14.14
CA SER A 13 -0.36 -7.01 13.10
C SER A 13 -0.68 -5.58 13.51
N ILE A 14 -1.79 -5.36 14.24
CA ILE A 14 -2.14 -4.04 14.80
C ILE A 14 -1.10 -3.60 15.83
N PHE A 15 -0.74 -4.47 16.78
CA PHE A 15 0.30 -4.16 17.78
C PHE A 15 1.64 -3.85 17.12
N LEU A 16 2.04 -4.64 16.13
CA LEU A 16 3.26 -4.41 15.36
C LEU A 16 3.22 -3.06 14.64
N GLY A 17 2.10 -2.72 14.00
CA GLY A 17 1.92 -1.43 13.32
C GLY A 17 2.09 -0.24 14.26
N PHE A 18 1.51 -0.31 15.46
CA PHE A 18 1.66 0.72 16.49
C PHE A 18 3.12 0.88 16.92
N GLU A 19 3.77 -0.22 17.31
CA GLU A 19 5.15 -0.22 17.80
C GLU A 19 6.17 0.31 16.77
N LEU A 20 5.95 0.01 15.48
CA LEU A 20 6.78 0.51 14.39
C LEU A 20 6.60 2.01 14.17
N ILE A 21 5.34 2.48 14.09
CA ILE A 21 5.04 3.90 13.80
C ILE A 21 5.50 4.81 14.96
N SER A 22 5.35 4.37 16.22
CA SER A 22 5.79 5.14 17.39
C SER A 22 7.29 5.44 17.43
N LYS A 23 8.11 4.73 16.63
CA LYS A 23 9.57 4.90 16.57
C LYS A 23 10.04 5.69 15.35
N VAL A 24 9.14 6.16 14.50
CA VAL A 24 9.50 6.94 13.31
C VAL A 24 9.78 8.40 13.72
N PRO A 25 10.90 9.01 13.30
CA PRO A 25 11.18 10.42 13.58
C PRO A 25 10.18 11.34 12.85
N ALA A 26 9.90 12.50 13.44
CA ALA A 26 8.92 13.46 12.91
C ALA A 26 9.19 13.89 11.45
N THR A 27 10.45 13.93 11.04
CA THR A 27 10.87 14.27 9.66
C THR A 27 10.37 13.28 8.61
N LEU A 28 10.06 12.06 9.01
CA LEU A 28 9.58 11.00 8.11
C LEU A 28 8.06 10.80 8.15
N HIS A 29 7.28 11.58 8.92
CA HIS A 29 5.83 11.37 9.01
C HIS A 29 5.12 11.54 7.66
N THR A 30 5.52 12.52 6.84
CA THR A 30 4.92 12.74 5.52
C THR A 30 5.32 11.65 4.51
N PRO A 31 6.61 11.27 4.39
CA PRO A 31 6.99 10.08 3.61
C PRO A 31 6.32 8.79 4.11
N LEU A 32 6.17 8.61 5.43
CA LEU A 32 5.51 7.46 6.03
C LEU A 32 4.03 7.40 5.65
N MET A 33 3.32 8.53 5.71
CA MET A 33 1.92 8.62 5.27
C MET A 33 1.78 8.24 3.79
N SER A 34 2.67 8.73 2.92
CA SER A 34 2.70 8.33 1.50
C SER A 34 3.00 6.83 1.34
N GLY A 35 3.97 6.31 2.08
CA GLY A 35 4.34 4.89 2.03
C GLY A 35 3.21 3.97 2.50
N ALA A 36 2.50 4.34 3.57
CA ALA A 36 1.32 3.60 4.03
C ALA A 36 0.19 3.59 2.97
N ASN A 37 0.03 4.68 2.22
CA ASN A 37 -0.88 4.72 1.07
C ASN A 37 -0.41 3.86 -0.11
N ALA A 38 0.90 3.71 -0.33
CA ALA A 38 1.41 2.77 -1.34
C ALA A 38 1.14 1.30 -0.94
N ILE A 39 1.29 0.98 0.35
CA ILE A 39 1.06 -0.37 0.90
C ILE A 39 -0.43 -0.76 0.86
N SER A 40 -1.36 0.20 1.04
CA SER A 40 -2.80 -0.07 0.90
C SER A 40 -3.20 -0.50 -0.53
N GLY A 41 -2.30 -0.31 -1.49
CA GLY A 41 -2.36 -0.87 -2.83
C GLY A 41 -2.44 -2.40 -2.90
N ILE A 42 -2.25 -3.12 -1.79
CA ILE A 42 -2.57 -4.56 -1.67
C ILE A 42 -4.02 -4.90 -2.09
N THR A 43 -4.92 -3.91 -2.07
CA THR A 43 -6.27 -4.00 -2.65
C THR A 43 -6.27 -4.49 -4.10
N LEU A 44 -5.18 -4.30 -4.87
CA LEU A 44 -5.02 -4.83 -6.22
C LEU A 44 -5.15 -6.36 -6.29
N ALA A 45 -4.67 -7.08 -5.27
CA ALA A 45 -4.84 -8.54 -5.19
C ALA A 45 -6.33 -8.91 -5.09
N GLY A 46 -7.08 -8.19 -4.26
CA GLY A 46 -8.54 -8.36 -4.16
C GLY A 46 -9.26 -7.97 -5.45
N ALA A 47 -8.81 -6.92 -6.12
CA ALA A 47 -9.37 -6.47 -7.39
C ALA A 47 -9.20 -7.53 -8.51
N PHE A 48 -8.05 -8.19 -8.59
CA PHE A 48 -7.85 -9.28 -9.55
C PHE A 48 -8.74 -10.48 -9.26
N LEU A 49 -8.87 -10.88 -8.00
CA LEU A 49 -9.77 -11.96 -7.61
C LEU A 49 -11.23 -11.61 -7.96
N ALA A 50 -11.67 -10.38 -7.71
CA ALA A 50 -13.01 -9.91 -8.03
C ALA A 50 -13.27 -9.82 -9.54
N ALA A 51 -12.29 -9.34 -10.32
CA ALA A 51 -12.40 -9.24 -11.77
C ALA A 51 -12.50 -10.62 -12.46
N GLY A 52 -11.89 -11.65 -11.87
CA GLY A 52 -11.96 -13.03 -12.38
C GLY A 52 -13.19 -13.82 -11.93
N ALA A 53 -14.02 -13.29 -11.03
CA ALA A 53 -15.09 -14.06 -10.37
C ALA A 53 -16.50 -13.86 -10.99
N GLY A 54 -16.69 -12.91 -11.91
CA GLY A 54 -18.02 -12.50 -12.37
C GLY A 54 -18.35 -12.88 -13.82
N ASP A 55 -19.40 -13.69 -14.02
CA ASP A 55 -20.00 -13.93 -15.35
C ASP A 55 -20.92 -12.78 -15.79
N ALA A 56 -21.52 -12.05 -14.83
CA ALA A 56 -22.45 -10.95 -15.08
C ALA A 56 -21.74 -9.67 -15.59
N ASP A 57 -22.33 -9.01 -16.58
CA ASP A 57 -21.76 -7.82 -17.24
C ASP A 57 -21.42 -6.69 -16.28
N LEU A 58 -22.26 -6.47 -15.26
CA LEU A 58 -22.02 -5.45 -14.22
C LEU A 58 -20.79 -5.80 -13.37
N GLY A 59 -20.58 -7.09 -13.05
CA GLY A 59 -19.42 -7.57 -12.31
C GLY A 59 -18.11 -7.36 -13.08
N LYS A 60 -18.14 -7.57 -14.41
CA LYS A 60 -16.97 -7.30 -15.28
C LYS A 60 -16.59 -5.82 -15.28
N TRP A 61 -17.57 -4.92 -15.45
CA TRP A 61 -17.29 -3.47 -15.42
C TRP A 61 -16.79 -2.98 -14.07
N LEU A 62 -17.36 -3.49 -12.97
CA LEU A 62 -16.85 -3.19 -11.63
C LEU A 62 -15.45 -3.76 -11.40
N GLY A 63 -15.16 -4.96 -11.90
CA GLY A 63 -13.83 -5.58 -11.83
C GLY A 63 -12.77 -4.77 -12.58
N VAL A 64 -13.08 -4.34 -13.80
CA VAL A 64 -12.20 -3.45 -14.59
C VAL A 64 -11.96 -2.13 -13.85
N GLY A 65 -13.02 -1.52 -13.29
CA GLY A 65 -12.91 -0.32 -12.48
C GLY A 65 -12.02 -0.53 -11.24
N ALA A 66 -12.26 -1.61 -10.50
CA ALA A 66 -11.51 -1.95 -9.29
C ALA A 66 -10.02 -2.14 -9.58
N VAL A 67 -9.66 -2.88 -10.62
CA VAL A 67 -8.26 -3.08 -11.03
C VAL A 67 -7.63 -1.74 -11.45
N THR A 68 -8.36 -0.92 -12.20
CA THR A 68 -7.87 0.39 -12.64
C THR A 68 -7.55 1.31 -11.45
N PHE A 69 -8.50 1.47 -10.52
CA PHE A 69 -8.28 2.31 -9.34
C PHE A 69 -7.21 1.76 -8.40
N ALA A 70 -7.16 0.46 -8.18
CA ALA A 70 -6.11 -0.16 -7.37
C ALA A 70 -4.72 0.01 -8.01
N THR A 71 -4.63 -0.09 -9.33
CA THR A 71 -3.37 0.16 -10.06
C THR A 71 -2.92 1.62 -9.91
N ILE A 72 -3.83 2.59 -10.04
CA ILE A 72 -3.53 4.00 -9.82
C ILE A 72 -3.01 4.24 -8.40
N ASN A 73 -3.63 3.62 -7.38
CA ASN A 73 -3.21 3.73 -5.99
C ASN A 73 -1.79 3.17 -5.77
N VAL A 74 -1.51 1.95 -6.24
CA VAL A 74 -0.17 1.32 -6.13
C VAL A 74 0.88 2.18 -6.84
N VAL A 75 0.69 2.44 -8.14
CA VAL A 75 1.70 3.14 -8.95
C VAL A 75 1.93 4.56 -8.43
N GLY A 76 0.86 5.32 -8.20
CA GLY A 76 0.95 6.67 -7.67
C GLY A 76 1.57 6.71 -6.27
N GLY A 77 1.17 5.80 -5.39
CA GLY A 77 1.70 5.69 -4.03
C GLY A 77 3.21 5.42 -4.01
N TYR A 78 3.69 4.44 -4.78
CA TYR A 78 5.11 4.12 -4.84
C TYR A 78 5.94 5.23 -5.51
N MET A 79 5.44 5.84 -6.59
CA MET A 79 6.14 6.96 -7.27
C MET A 79 6.29 8.18 -6.36
N VAL A 80 5.24 8.56 -5.64
CA VAL A 80 5.29 9.72 -4.73
C VAL A 80 6.21 9.43 -3.54
N THR A 81 6.12 8.22 -2.98
CA THR A 81 6.95 7.82 -1.85
C THR A 81 8.44 7.79 -2.21
N ASP A 82 8.79 7.26 -3.39
CA ASP A 82 10.17 7.27 -3.89
C ASP A 82 10.71 8.70 -4.04
N ARG A 83 9.92 9.61 -4.63
CA ARG A 83 10.29 11.02 -4.75
C ARG A 83 10.49 11.69 -3.40
N MET A 84 9.65 11.37 -2.41
CA MET A 84 9.77 11.92 -1.05
C MET A 84 11.02 11.41 -0.34
N LEU A 85 11.29 10.10 -0.42
CA LEU A 85 12.47 9.50 0.20
C LEU A 85 13.77 9.91 -0.51
N GLY A 86 13.71 10.21 -1.81
CA GLY A 86 14.82 10.75 -2.58
C GLY A 86 15.36 12.08 -2.03
N MET A 87 14.54 12.87 -1.32
CA MET A 87 14.97 14.12 -0.68
C MET A 87 15.88 13.91 0.54
N PHE A 88 15.90 12.69 1.10
CA PHE A 88 16.76 12.32 2.23
C PHE A 88 18.09 11.70 1.79
N LYS A 89 18.26 11.37 0.50
CA LYS A 89 19.58 11.00 -0.04
C LYS A 89 20.44 12.27 -0.04
N SER A 90 21.53 12.25 0.73
CA SER A 90 22.54 13.29 0.63
C SER A 90 23.06 13.34 -0.80
N LYS A 91 23.30 14.53 -1.32
CA LYS A 91 23.97 14.74 -2.60
C LYS A 91 25.45 14.34 -2.43
N SER A 92 25.72 13.05 -2.36
CA SER A 92 27.07 12.50 -2.41
C SER A 92 27.23 11.78 -3.74
N GLU A 93 28.21 12.27 -4.49
CA GLU A 93 28.75 11.76 -5.76
C GLU A 93 28.07 12.21 -7.05
N GLY A 94 28.48 13.40 -7.46
CA GLY A 94 28.30 13.96 -8.79
C GLY A 94 29.17 15.20 -8.92
N GLY A 95 30.48 15.04 -8.66
CA GLY A 95 31.47 16.06 -8.96
C GLY A 95 31.58 16.22 -10.48
N LYS A 96 30.93 17.28 -10.98
CA LYS A 96 31.42 18.25 -11.95
C LYS A 96 30.41 19.40 -12.01
#